data_AF-A0A2N3DUW9-F1
#
_entry.id   AF-A0A2N3DUW9-F1
#
_cell.length_a   1.000
_cell.length_b   1.000
_cell.length_c   1.000
_cell.angle_alpha   90.00
_cell.angle_beta   90.00
_cell.angle_gamma   90.00
#
_symmetry.space_group_name_H-M   'P 1'
#
loop_
_entity.id
_entity.type
_entity.pdbx_description
1 polymer ?
#
loop_
_entity_poly.entity_id
_entity_poly.type
_entity_poly.pdbx_seq_one_letter_code
_entity_poly.pdbx_strand_id
1 'polypeptide(L)' 'LSDLDNTRALGQIVYTQYVYPFQAAGMILLVAMVGAIVLTLRHKPDVKRQSIASQVARNPKQTIELKDVEPGQGI' A
#
# COMPACT_ATOMS: atom_id res chain seq x y z
N LEU A 1 42.94 -24.93 -24.56
CA LEU A 1 42.49 -24.27 -23.32
C LEU A 1 41.18 -23.58 -23.67
N SER A 2 40.04 -24.26 -23.47
CA SER A 2 38.75 -23.63 -23.70
C SER A 2 38.62 -22.50 -22.69
N ASP A 3 38.60 -21.27 -23.20
CA ASP A 3 38.35 -20.06 -22.44
C ASP A 3 37.21 -20.29 -21.45
N LEU A 4 37.43 -19.89 -20.19
CA LEU A 4 36.43 -19.99 -19.15
C LEU A 4 35.17 -19.27 -19.65
N ASP A 5 34.01 -19.91 -19.56
CA ASP A 5 32.75 -19.28 -20.01
C ASP A 5 32.57 -17.91 -19.35
N ASN A 6 32.20 -16.90 -20.13
CA ASN A 6 32.12 -15.51 -19.66
C ASN A 6 31.17 -15.38 -18.46
N THR A 7 30.07 -16.15 -18.44
CA THR A 7 29.12 -16.17 -17.31
C THR A 7 29.80 -16.69 -16.05
N ARG A 8 30.64 -17.72 -16.19
CA ARG A 8 31.40 -18.31 -15.08
C ARG A 8 32.48 -17.36 -14.58
N ALA A 9 33.19 -16.69 -15.49
CA ALA A 9 34.23 -15.72 -15.13
C ALA A 9 33.64 -14.52 -14.36
N LEU A 10 32.53 -13.96 -14.85
CA LEU A 10 31.82 -12.88 -14.17
C LEU A 10 31.27 -13.32 -12.82
N GLY A 11 30.67 -14.51 -12.75
CA GLY A 11 30.19 -15.09 -11.49
C GLY A 11 31.30 -15.19 -10.44
N GLN A 12 32.48 -15.67 -10.82
CA GLN A 12 33.63 -15.75 -9.91
C GLN A 12 33.99 -14.36 -9.36
N ILE A 13 34.12 -13.34 -10.21
CA ILE A 13 34.48 -11.99 -9.79
C ILE A 13 33.41 -11.38 -8.88
N VAL A 14 32.13 -11.47 -9.27
CA VAL A 14 31.00 -10.89 -8.53
C VAL A 14 30.86 -11.53 -7.14
N TYR A 15 30.93 -12.86 -7.04
CA TYR A 15 30.70 -13.57 -5.77
C TYR A 15 31.93 -13.66 -4.86
N THR A 16 33.14 -13.45 -5.37
CA THR A 16 34.36 -13.54 -4.55
C THR A 16 35.01 -12.19 -4.24
N GLN A 17 35.10 -11.29 -5.23
CA GLN A 17 35.78 -10.00 -5.07
C GLN A 17 34.81 -8.86 -4.77
N TYR A 18 33.61 -8.89 -5.37
CA TYR A 18 32.64 -7.79 -5.33
C TYR A 18 31.33 -8.15 -4.60
N VAL A 19 31.40 -9.05 -3.63
CA VAL A 19 30.21 -9.51 -2.90
C VAL A 19 29.48 -8.38 -2.17
N TYR A 20 30.21 -7.43 -1.57
CA TYR A 20 29.63 -6.28 -0.87
C TYR A 20 28.87 -5.31 -1.78
N PRO A 21 29.45 -4.78 -2.87
CA PRO A 21 28.70 -3.93 -3.80
C PRO A 21 27.55 -4.69 -4.48
N PHE A 22 27.70 -5.99 -4.74
CA PHE A 22 26.59 -6.82 -5.23
C PHE A 22 25.43 -6.88 -4.24
N GLN A 23 25.71 -7.09 -2.95
CA GLN A 23 24.69 -7.07 -1.91
C GLN A 23 24.05 -5.68 -1.74
N ALA A 24 24.86 -4.61 -1.83
CA ALA A 24 24.35 -3.24 -1.81
C ALA A 24 23.41 -2.95 -2.99
N ALA A 25 23.72 -3.44 -4.19
CA ALA A 25 22.81 -3.36 -5.34
C ALA A 25 21.48 -4.07 -5.05
N GLY A 26 21.51 -5.24 -4.38
CA GLY A 26 20.30 -5.92 -3.90
C GLY A 26 19.47 -5.08 -2.93
N MET A 27 20.11 -4.39 -1.98
CA MET A 27 19.44 -3.46 -1.07
C MET A 27 18.81 -2.28 -1.80
N ILE A 28 19.50 -1.72 -2.81
CA ILE A 28 18.97 -0.65 -3.65
C ILE A 28 17.72 -1.12 -4.40
N LEU A 29 17.75 -2.31 -5.00
CA LEU A 29 16.59 -2.87 -5.71
C LEU A 29 15.39 -3.10 -4.77
N LEU A 30 15.65 -3.58 -3.55
CA LEU A 30 14.60 -3.76 -2.54
C LEU A 30 13.94 -2.42 -2.18
N VAL A 31 14.74 -1.39 -1.89
CA VAL A 31 14.24 -0.06 -1.57
C VAL A 31 13.49 0.55 -2.76
N ALA A 32 14.00 0.37 -3.98
CA ALA A 32 13.35 0.85 -5.19
C ALA A 32 11.94 0.26 -5.38
N MET A 33 11.76 -1.05 -5.11
CA MET A 33 10.45 -1.69 -5.17
C MET A 33 9.47 -1.08 -4.17
N VAL A 34 9.90 -0.88 -2.92
CA VAL A 34 9.08 -0.22 -1.89
C VAL A 34 8.73 1.21 -2.30
N GLY A 35 9.71 1.97 -2.81
CA GLY A 35 9.50 3.34 -3.29
C GLY A 35 8.46 3.43 -4.40
N ALA A 36 8.53 2.53 -5.39
CA ALA A 36 7.58 2.50 -6.50
C ALA A 36 6.13 2.22 -6.03
N ILE A 37 5.97 1.28 -5.10
CA ILE A 37 4.65 0.95 -4.53
C ILE A 37 4.09 2.15 -3.76
N VAL A 38 4.88 2.73 -2.85
CA VAL A 38 4.42 3.85 -2.02
C VAL A 38 4.07 5.08 -2.86
N LEU A 39 4.83 5.35 -3.93
CA LEU A 39 4.58 6.48 -4.83
C LEU A 39 3.30 6.32 -5.64
N THR A 40 2.93 5.09 -6.01
CA THR A 40 1.73 4.81 -6.81
C THR A 40 0.50 4.50 -5.96
N LEU A 41 0.67 4.15 -4.69
CA LEU A 41 -0.41 3.83 -3.77
C LEU A 41 -1.22 5.09 -3.40
N ARG A 42 -2.31 5.30 -4.13
CA ARG A 42 -3.24 6.42 -3.87
C ARG A 42 -4.19 6.09 -2.72
N HIS A 43 -4.01 6.77 -1.59
CA HIS A 43 -5.02 6.77 -0.54
C HIS A 43 -6.24 7.56 -1.00
N LYS A 44 -7.45 7.01 -0.82
CA LYS A 44 -8.70 7.72 -1.07
C LYS A 44 -9.21 8.31 0.26
N PRO A 45 -8.99 9.60 0.54
CA PRO A 45 -9.40 10.22 1.81
C PRO A 45 -10.93 10.32 1.95
N ASP A 46 -11.66 10.45 0.85
CA ASP A 46 -13.13 10.57 0.85
C ASP A 46 -13.89 9.23 0.95
N VAL A 47 -13.20 8.13 1.29
CA VAL A 47 -13.91 6.88 1.59
C VAL A 47 -14.55 7.02 2.96
N LYS A 48 -15.88 7.11 2.99
CA LYS A 48 -16.66 7.03 4.23
C LYS A 48 -16.39 5.68 4.90
N ARG A 49 -15.46 5.65 5.85
CA ARG A 49 -15.22 4.47 6.69
C ARG A 49 -16.28 4.46 7.79
N GLN A 50 -17.01 3.36 7.89
CA GLN A 50 -17.95 3.16 8.99
C GLN A 50 -17.17 2.85 10.27
N SER A 51 -17.54 3.49 11.36
CA SER A 51 -17.13 3.06 12.70
C SER A 51 -18.29 2.29 13.33
N ILE A 52 -18.16 0.97 13.40
CA ILE A 52 -19.18 0.06 13.96
C ILE A 52 -19.49 0.45 15.41
N ALA A 53 -18.46 0.78 16.19
CA ALA A 53 -18.62 1.23 17.57
C ALA A 53 -19.50 2.48 17.66
N SER A 54 -19.27 3.49 16.82
CA SER A 54 -20.11 4.70 16.79
C SER A 54 -21.52 4.46 16.27
N GLN A 55 -21.71 3.45 15.41
CA GLN A 55 -23.02 3.09 14.87
C GLN A 55 -23.87 2.33 15.90
N VAL A 56 -23.26 1.40 16.64
CA VAL A 56 -23.93 0.59 17.66
C VAL A 56 -24.23 1.41 18.92
N ALA A 57 -23.31 2.30 19.32
CA ALA A 57 -23.50 3.17 20.49
C ALA A 57 -24.46 4.34 20.24
N ARG A 58 -25.06 4.44 19.05
CA ARG A 58 -25.91 5.56 18.67
C ARG A 58 -27.24 5.52 19.43
N ASN A 59 -27.63 6.63 20.04
CA ASN A 59 -28.87 6.69 20.83
C ASN A 59 -30.09 6.79 19.91
N PRO A 60 -31.06 5.85 19.98
CA PRO A 60 -32.28 5.88 19.15
C PRO A 60 -33.08 7.18 19.31
N LYS A 61 -33.10 7.77 20.52
CA LYS A 61 -33.87 8.98 20.83
C LYS A 61 -33.39 10.24 20.10
N GLN A 62 -32.15 10.24 19.60
CA GLN A 62 -31.56 11.37 18.86
C GLN A 62 -31.57 11.14 17.33
N THR A 63 -32.08 9.99 16.87
CA THR A 63 -31.95 9.57 15.48
C THR A 63 -33.24 9.80 14.68
N ILE A 64 -34.40 9.89 15.34
CA ILE A 64 -35.71 9.97 14.69
C ILE A 64 -36.43 11.22 15.21
N GLU A 65 -36.78 12.11 14.30
CA GLU A 65 -37.65 13.25 14.56
C GLU A 65 -39.00 12.99 13.90
N LEU A 66 -40.05 12.89 14.72
CA LEU A 66 -41.42 12.77 14.22
C LEU A 66 -41.87 14.17 13.80
N LYS A 67 -41.78 14.44 12.49
CA LYS A 67 -42.34 15.66 11.91
C LYS A 67 -43.73 15.35 11.37
N ASP A 68 -44.73 15.98 11.98
CA ASP A 68 -46.10 15.97 11.46
C ASP A 68 -46.15 16.91 10.26
N VAL A 69 -46.42 16.38 9.07
CA VAL A 69 -46.49 17.13 7.83
C VAL A 69 -47.94 17.16 7.35
N GLU A 70 -48.40 18.34 6.95
CA GLU A 70 -49.76 18.49 6.43
C GLU A 70 -49.95 17.64 5.15
N PRO A 71 -51.08 16.95 5.00
CA PRO A 71 -51.36 16.12 3.83
C PRO A 71 -51.25 16.94 2.53
N GLY A 72 -50.34 16.52 1.63
CA GLY A 72 -50.11 17.20 0.34
C GLY A 72 -48.92 18.15 0.31
N GLN A 73 -48.29 18.44 1.45
CA GLN A 73 -46.99 19.14 1.53
C GLN A 73 -45.87 18.10 1.64
N GLY A 74 -45.62 17.38 0.54
CA GLY A 74 -44.44 16.52 0.45
C GLY A 74 -43.16 17.36 0.45
N ILE A 75 -42.13 16.88 1.16
CA ILE A 75 -40.73 17.27 0.91
C ILE A 75 -40.30 16.83 -0.49
#